data_AF-A0A7S3PQ49-F1
#
_entry.id   AF-A0A7S3PQ49-F1
#
_cell.length_a   1.000
_cell.length_b   1.000
_cell.length_c   1.000
_cell.angle_alpha   90.00
_cell.angle_beta   90.00
_cell.angle_gamma   90.00
#
_symmetry.space_group_name_H-M   'P 1'
#
loop_
_entity.id
_entity.type
_entity.pdbx_description
1 polymer ?
#
loop_
_entity_poly.entity_id
_entity_poly.type
_entity_poly.pdbx_seq_one_letter_code
_entity_poly.pdbx_strand_id
1 'polypeptide(L)'
;INSTLVEVATIPQGSSLSDFITDNKRAYPQSQHWKIIDRDGLKFKKKWFEEDIKQIFGETKQKFIFFEKRTMWWNMEWKGTRVGYFDKKLTNRAVMYNNAIKKVAQVLAQNIGDTGAYNAIHVRRGDHRALPTFQEVSHASFWYSEKIGNFHDTTKYVYVSTDEQDRNWFKSFEEKGLKTLFWQDLDQDILTPFLSRYPGRMIRDVLGMIEQLICTYSIKFLGSGYSTFTTYILRMRQYRNILAADTSVPEEKALPYYARTTQSTCNALQSRTHDKPC
;
A
#
# COMPACT_ATOMS: atom_id res chain seq x y z
N ILE A 1 -2.14 3.85 36.29
CA ILE A 1 -2.18 2.80 35.24
C ILE A 1 -3.53 2.96 34.54
N ASN A 2 -3.62 3.80 33.51
CA ASN A 2 -4.87 3.99 32.76
C ASN A 2 -4.75 3.30 31.41
N SER A 3 -5.65 2.35 31.24
CA SER A 3 -5.86 1.42 30.14
C SER A 3 -5.75 2.03 28.75
N THR A 4 -5.08 1.29 27.87
CA THR A 4 -4.96 1.48 26.43
C THR A 4 -6.35 1.71 25.80
N LEU A 5 -6.63 2.94 25.36
CA LEU A 5 -7.89 3.34 24.71
C LEU A 5 -7.85 3.05 23.21
N VAL A 6 -7.72 1.77 22.82
CA VAL A 6 -8.04 1.37 21.45
C VAL A 6 -9.47 0.85 21.45
N GLU A 7 -10.44 1.70 21.12
CA GLU A 7 -11.82 1.27 20.89
C GLU A 7 -11.88 0.61 19.52
N VAL A 8 -11.78 -0.72 19.48
CA VAL A 8 -11.94 -1.50 18.26
C VAL A 8 -13.43 -1.70 18.00
N ALA A 9 -13.97 -0.94 17.05
CA ALA A 9 -15.33 -1.17 16.57
C ALA A 9 -15.33 -2.27 15.49
N THR A 10 -16.24 -3.23 15.63
CA THR A 10 -16.50 -4.26 14.61
C THR A 10 -17.84 -3.98 13.93
N ILE A 11 -17.91 -4.13 12.60
CA ILE A 11 -19.17 -3.97 11.88
C ILE A 11 -20.02 -5.24 12.09
N PRO A 12 -21.26 -5.12 12.61
CA PRO A 12 -22.15 -6.26 12.79
C PRO A 12 -22.40 -7.01 11.48
N GLN A 13 -22.61 -8.32 11.57
CA GLN A 13 -22.93 -9.13 10.41
C GLN A 13 -24.24 -8.67 9.76
N GLY A 14 -24.19 -8.30 8.48
CA GLY A 14 -25.35 -7.85 7.71
C GLY A 14 -25.48 -6.33 7.58
N SER A 15 -24.69 -5.55 8.33
CA SER A 15 -24.62 -4.09 8.20
C SER A 15 -23.60 -3.67 7.12
N SER A 16 -23.91 -2.63 6.36
CA SER A 16 -22.93 -1.98 5.48
C SER A 16 -21.99 -1.05 6.26
N LEU A 17 -20.86 -0.68 5.65
CA LEU A 17 -19.99 0.37 6.18
C LEU A 17 -20.76 1.70 6.37
N SER A 18 -21.69 2.01 5.47
CA SER A 18 -22.50 3.23 5.59
C SER A 18 -23.54 3.17 6.68
N ASP A 19 -24.13 2.00 6.95
CA ASP A 19 -25.01 1.79 8.11
C ASP A 19 -24.19 2.01 9.38
N PHE A 20 -23.03 1.36 9.48
CA PHE A 20 -22.11 1.56 10.60
C PHE A 20 -21.75 3.03 10.79
N ILE A 21 -21.31 3.74 9.74
CA ILE A 21 -20.97 5.16 9.85
C ILE A 21 -22.21 5.97 10.25
N THR A 22 -23.39 5.68 9.70
CA THR A 22 -24.62 6.45 9.94
C THR A 22 -25.15 6.26 11.35
N ASP A 23 -25.15 5.03 11.86
CA ASP A 23 -25.58 4.69 13.21
C ASP A 23 -24.63 5.32 14.25
N ASN A 24 -23.35 5.39 13.91
CA ASN A 24 -22.33 5.96 14.79
C ASN A 24 -22.16 7.49 14.62
N LYS A 25 -22.75 8.13 13.61
CA LYS A 25 -22.73 9.61 13.45
C LYS A 25 -23.33 10.36 14.64
N ARG A 26 -24.29 9.77 15.36
CA ARG A 26 -24.90 10.38 16.56
C ARG A 26 -24.05 10.19 17.81
N ALA A 27 -23.30 9.10 17.88
CA ALA A 27 -22.43 8.79 19.01
C ALA A 27 -21.08 9.53 18.95
N TYR A 28 -20.66 9.97 17.76
CA TYR A 28 -19.32 10.56 17.57
C TYR A 28 -19.37 11.84 16.70
N PRO A 29 -19.03 13.01 17.25
CA PRO A 29 -19.14 14.30 16.55
C PRO A 29 -18.19 14.40 15.35
N GLN A 30 -18.55 15.26 14.38
CA GLN A 30 -17.82 15.48 13.12
C GLN A 30 -16.34 15.89 13.26
N SER A 31 -15.90 16.28 14.45
CA SER A 31 -14.51 16.65 14.76
C SER A 31 -13.57 15.45 14.95
N GLN A 32 -14.07 14.22 14.92
CA GLN A 32 -13.27 13.03 15.20
C GLN A 32 -12.88 12.27 13.92
N HIS A 33 -11.60 12.31 13.56
CA HIS A 33 -11.06 11.52 12.46
C HIS A 33 -10.84 10.06 12.91
N TRP A 34 -11.53 9.13 12.25
CA TRP A 34 -11.32 7.71 12.46
C TRP A 34 -10.22 7.19 11.53
N LYS A 35 -9.35 6.33 12.06
CA LYS A 35 -8.41 5.56 11.25
C LYS A 35 -9.00 4.18 10.95
N ILE A 36 -8.96 3.78 9.68
CA ILE A 36 -9.43 2.45 9.28
C ILE A 36 -8.22 1.54 9.10
N ILE A 37 -8.29 0.37 9.73
CA ILE A 37 -7.32 -0.71 9.57
C ILE A 37 -8.08 -1.88 8.95
N ASP A 38 -7.77 -2.16 7.69
CA ASP A 38 -8.37 -3.25 6.93
C ASP A 38 -7.31 -4.28 6.54
N ARG A 39 -7.54 -5.54 6.89
CA ARG A 39 -6.82 -6.68 6.33
C ARG A 39 -7.79 -7.82 6.09
N ASP A 40 -7.67 -8.48 4.95
CA ASP A 40 -8.45 -9.68 4.67
C ASP A 40 -7.99 -10.86 5.54
N GLY A 41 -8.64 -11.06 6.68
CA GLY A 41 -8.30 -12.11 7.63
C GLY A 41 -8.64 -13.53 7.16
N LEU A 42 -9.47 -13.71 6.13
CA LEU A 42 -9.97 -15.03 5.71
C LEU A 42 -9.12 -15.70 4.63
N LYS A 43 -8.50 -14.91 3.74
CA LYS A 43 -7.75 -15.45 2.60
C LYS A 43 -6.25 -15.64 2.83
N PHE A 44 -5.68 -14.98 3.84
CA PHE A 44 -4.23 -14.95 4.02
C PHE A 44 -3.75 -15.85 5.17
N LYS A 45 -2.69 -16.62 4.90
CA LYS A 45 -2.03 -17.48 5.92
C LYS A 45 -1.45 -16.67 7.08
N LYS A 46 -1.09 -15.41 6.85
CA LYS A 46 -0.62 -14.48 7.89
C LYS A 46 -1.78 -13.53 8.21
N LYS A 47 -2.28 -13.58 9.45
CA LYS A 47 -3.31 -12.66 9.96
C LYS A 47 -2.64 -11.52 10.74
N TRP A 48 -3.26 -10.33 10.73
CA TRP A 48 -2.93 -9.29 11.72
C TRP A 48 -3.82 -9.56 12.93
N PHE A 49 -3.26 -9.39 14.10
CA PHE A 49 -3.94 -9.58 15.36
C PHE A 49 -4.08 -8.25 16.10
N GLU A 50 -4.93 -8.23 17.12
CA GLU A 50 -5.13 -7.04 17.96
C GLU A 50 -3.81 -6.57 18.59
N GLU A 51 -2.91 -7.49 18.93
CA GLU A 51 -1.58 -7.19 19.48
C GLU A 51 -0.70 -6.45 18.48
N ASP A 52 -0.76 -6.79 17.18
CA ASP A 52 -0.04 -6.08 16.13
C ASP A 52 -0.54 -4.62 16.04
N ILE A 53 -1.85 -4.42 16.17
CA ILE A 53 -2.47 -3.09 16.13
C ILE A 53 -2.08 -2.28 17.37
N LYS A 54 -2.12 -2.89 18.55
CA LYS A 54 -1.68 -2.27 19.81
C LYS A 54 -0.18 -1.93 19.80
N GLN A 55 0.65 -2.75 19.18
CA GLN A 55 2.08 -2.45 19.03
C GLN A 55 2.32 -1.18 18.21
N ILE A 56 1.54 -0.97 17.14
CA ILE A 56 1.72 0.18 16.25
C ILE A 56 1.02 1.43 16.81
N PHE A 57 -0.16 1.27 17.40
CA PHE A 57 -1.07 2.38 17.71
C PHE A 57 -1.49 2.50 19.17
N GLY A 58 -1.02 1.61 20.06
CA GLY A 58 -1.48 1.52 21.45
C GLY A 58 -1.17 2.76 22.29
N GLU A 59 -0.20 3.57 21.90
CA GLU A 59 0.15 4.83 22.56
C GLU A 59 -0.63 6.04 22.00
N THR A 60 -1.41 5.85 20.93
CA THR A 60 -2.14 6.93 20.30
C THR A 60 -3.50 7.14 20.97
N LYS A 61 -3.94 8.40 21.10
CA LYS A 61 -5.31 8.73 21.52
C LYS A 61 -6.34 8.60 20.39
N GLN A 62 -5.96 7.96 19.27
CA GLN A 62 -6.77 7.88 18.07
C GLN A 62 -7.74 6.70 18.15
N LYS A 63 -8.88 6.84 17.47
CA LYS A 63 -9.86 5.77 17.35
C LYS A 63 -9.67 5.01 16.05
N PHE A 64 -9.81 3.68 16.11
CA PHE A 64 -9.58 2.78 15.00
C PHE A 64 -10.78 1.89 14.73
N ILE A 65 -11.14 1.74 13.46
CA ILE A 65 -12.03 0.66 13.02
C ILE A 65 -11.12 -0.44 12.50
N PHE A 66 -11.15 -1.62 13.12
CA PHE A 66 -10.33 -2.76 12.71
C PHE A 66 -11.21 -3.92 12.22
N PHE A 67 -10.95 -4.30 10.97
CA PHE A 67 -11.66 -5.35 10.27
C PHE A 67 -10.95 -6.70 10.42
N GLU A 68 -11.03 -7.31 11.62
CA GLU A 68 -10.29 -8.54 11.92
C GLU A 68 -10.74 -9.75 11.08
N LYS A 69 -12.06 -9.94 10.90
CA LYS A 69 -12.65 -11.17 10.36
C LYS A 69 -13.11 -11.09 8.91
N ARG A 70 -13.29 -9.89 8.35
CA ARG A 70 -13.79 -9.67 6.99
C ARG A 70 -13.19 -8.40 6.43
N THR A 71 -12.86 -8.38 5.15
CA THR A 71 -12.39 -7.16 4.48
C THR A 71 -13.43 -6.05 4.56
N MET A 72 -13.00 -4.80 4.68
CA MET A 72 -13.87 -3.63 4.51
C MET A 72 -14.61 -3.69 3.18
N TRP A 73 -13.95 -4.18 2.13
CA TRP A 73 -14.52 -4.29 0.78
C TRP A 73 -15.72 -5.24 0.69
N TRP A 74 -15.80 -6.25 1.56
CA TRP A 74 -16.95 -7.17 1.62
C TRP A 74 -18.15 -6.56 2.36
N ASN A 75 -17.92 -5.52 3.16
CA ASN A 75 -18.96 -4.78 3.87
C ASN A 75 -19.42 -3.52 3.11
N MET A 76 -18.94 -3.34 1.87
CA MET A 76 -19.43 -2.31 0.97
C MET A 76 -20.55 -2.86 0.08
N GLU A 77 -21.63 -2.12 -0.05
CA GLU A 77 -22.65 -2.43 -1.05
C GLU A 77 -22.11 -2.05 -2.44
N TRP A 78 -21.64 -3.02 -3.22
CA TRP A 78 -21.19 -2.77 -4.59
C TRP A 78 -22.32 -2.80 -5.62
N LYS A 79 -23.52 -3.19 -5.20
CA LYS A 79 -24.69 -3.23 -6.08
C LYS A 79 -25.00 -1.80 -6.53
N GLY A 80 -25.47 -1.64 -7.77
CA GLY A 80 -25.80 -0.35 -8.38
C GLY A 80 -27.00 0.37 -7.74
N THR A 81 -27.28 0.11 -6.47
CA THR A 81 -28.26 0.84 -5.66
C THR A 81 -27.71 2.23 -5.36
N ARG A 82 -28.61 3.14 -4.98
CA ARG A 82 -28.24 4.52 -4.61
C ARG A 82 -27.30 4.55 -3.40
N VAL A 83 -27.49 3.64 -2.45
CA VAL A 83 -26.62 3.48 -1.26
C VAL A 83 -25.25 2.94 -1.68
N GLY A 84 -25.21 1.89 -2.50
CA GLY A 84 -23.94 1.36 -3.00
C GLY A 84 -23.11 2.34 -3.83
N TYR A 85 -23.75 3.21 -4.62
CA TYR A 85 -23.03 4.29 -5.32
C TYR A 85 -22.44 5.32 -4.34
N PHE A 86 -23.17 5.64 -3.26
CA PHE A 86 -22.69 6.53 -2.22
C PHE A 86 -21.51 5.92 -1.46
N ASP A 87 -21.60 4.67 -1.02
CA ASP A 87 -20.54 3.91 -0.34
C ASP A 87 -19.28 3.87 -1.20
N LYS A 88 -19.45 3.54 -2.48
CA LYS A 88 -18.35 3.51 -3.45
C LYS A 88 -17.68 4.87 -3.55
N LYS A 89 -18.44 5.96 -3.68
CA LYS A 89 -17.87 7.32 -3.80
C LYS A 89 -17.21 7.77 -2.50
N LEU A 90 -17.84 7.49 -1.36
CA LEU A 90 -17.32 7.80 -0.03
C LEU A 90 -16.01 7.06 0.21
N THR A 91 -15.99 5.74 0.08
CA THR A 91 -14.77 4.94 0.29
C THR A 91 -13.69 5.35 -0.69
N ASN A 92 -14.04 5.55 -1.97
CA ASN A 92 -13.06 5.93 -2.98
C ASN A 92 -12.39 7.28 -2.71
N ARG A 93 -13.08 8.21 -2.06
CA ARG A 93 -12.56 9.54 -1.76
C ARG A 93 -11.97 9.66 -0.35
N ALA A 94 -12.55 8.99 0.64
CA ALA A 94 -12.27 9.20 2.05
C ALA A 94 -11.30 8.18 2.64
N VAL A 95 -11.25 6.95 2.13
CA VAL A 95 -10.36 5.90 2.68
C VAL A 95 -8.99 5.96 2.00
N MET A 96 -8.13 6.84 2.49
CA MET A 96 -6.77 7.03 2.00
C MET A 96 -5.75 6.39 2.94
N TYR A 97 -4.53 6.13 2.44
CA TYR A 97 -3.42 5.78 3.31
C TYR A 97 -3.15 6.87 4.35
N ASN A 98 -2.57 6.47 5.48
CA ASN A 98 -2.18 7.42 6.50
C ASN A 98 -1.06 8.36 5.99
N ASN A 99 -0.89 9.50 6.68
CA ASN A 99 0.04 10.54 6.24
C ASN A 99 1.51 10.12 6.36
N ALA A 100 1.86 9.23 7.29
CA ALA A 100 3.21 8.69 7.39
C ALA A 100 3.62 7.90 6.14
N ILE A 101 2.75 7.01 5.66
CA ILE A 101 2.96 6.22 4.43
C ILE A 101 2.99 7.14 3.22
N LYS A 102 2.06 8.12 3.13
CA LYS A 102 2.05 9.12 2.05
C LYS A 102 3.37 9.90 1.97
N LYS A 103 3.85 10.41 3.10
CA LYS A 103 5.09 11.20 3.20
C LYS A 103 6.30 10.38 2.76
N VAL A 104 6.47 9.16 3.26
CA VAL A 104 7.58 8.30 2.85
C VAL A 104 7.50 7.95 1.38
N ALA A 105 6.34 7.54 0.86
CA ALA A 105 6.20 7.25 -0.56
C ALA A 105 6.48 8.48 -1.44
N GLN A 106 6.11 9.68 -0.99
CA GLN A 106 6.37 10.92 -1.71
C GLN A 106 7.86 11.23 -1.76
N VAL A 107 8.58 11.14 -0.64
CA VAL A 107 10.03 11.36 -0.59
C VAL A 107 10.76 10.35 -1.47
N LEU A 108 10.41 9.05 -1.34
CA LEU A 108 10.99 8.00 -2.17
C LEU A 108 10.74 8.25 -3.66
N ALA A 109 9.52 8.65 -4.04
CA ALA A 109 9.16 8.98 -5.42
C ALA A 109 9.93 10.20 -5.97
N GLN A 110 10.13 11.23 -5.14
CA GLN A 110 10.89 12.43 -5.52
C GLN A 110 12.38 12.12 -5.77
N ASN A 111 12.90 11.09 -5.12
CA ASN A 111 14.27 10.62 -5.29
C ASN A 111 14.44 9.65 -6.49
N ILE A 112 13.37 9.34 -7.23
CA ILE A 112 13.47 8.46 -8.41
C ILE A 112 14.02 9.23 -9.60
N GLY A 113 15.17 8.77 -10.10
CA GLY A 113 15.87 9.41 -11.21
C GLY A 113 16.42 10.78 -10.83
N ASP A 114 16.95 11.49 -11.83
CA ASP A 114 17.70 12.73 -11.57
C ASP A 114 16.79 13.94 -11.25
N THR A 115 15.49 13.84 -11.55
CA THR A 115 14.51 14.94 -11.47
C THR A 115 13.23 14.58 -10.72
N GLY A 116 13.14 13.37 -10.15
CA GLY A 116 11.87 12.83 -9.61
C GLY A 116 10.84 12.47 -10.68
N ALA A 117 11.23 12.49 -11.96
CA ALA A 117 10.36 12.24 -13.10
C ALA A 117 10.52 10.80 -13.62
N TYR A 118 9.49 9.98 -13.45
CA TYR A 118 9.51 8.56 -13.82
C TYR A 118 8.14 8.08 -14.32
N ASN A 119 8.16 7.01 -15.11
CA ASN A 119 6.98 6.21 -15.42
C ASN A 119 6.92 5.02 -14.45
N ALA A 120 5.75 4.42 -14.29
CA ALA A 120 5.63 3.25 -13.44
C ALA A 120 4.83 2.14 -14.10
N ILE A 121 5.15 0.91 -13.74
CA ILE A 121 4.37 -0.27 -14.08
C ILE A 121 4.01 -1.05 -12.83
N HIS A 122 2.85 -1.69 -12.89
CA HIS A 122 2.55 -2.79 -12.00
C HIS A 122 2.44 -4.07 -12.81
N VAL A 123 3.27 -5.05 -12.45
CA VAL A 123 3.34 -6.37 -13.07
C VAL A 123 2.94 -7.43 -12.04
N ARG A 124 1.79 -8.05 -12.26
CA ARG A 124 1.25 -9.13 -11.44
C ARG A 124 1.42 -10.46 -12.18
N ARG A 125 2.35 -11.29 -11.73
CA ARG A 125 2.61 -12.61 -12.30
C ARG A 125 2.37 -13.72 -11.28
N GLY A 126 3.07 -13.70 -10.15
CA GLY A 126 3.00 -14.64 -9.02
C GLY A 126 2.07 -15.85 -9.16
N ASP A 127 1.04 -15.91 -8.33
CA ASP A 127 -0.03 -16.93 -8.32
C ASP A 127 -1.00 -16.81 -9.51
N HIS A 128 -0.96 -15.71 -10.27
CA HIS A 128 -1.80 -15.53 -11.46
C HIS A 128 -1.27 -16.28 -12.69
N ARG A 129 -0.02 -16.77 -12.67
CA ARG A 129 0.55 -17.60 -13.75
C ARG A 129 -0.30 -18.84 -14.07
N ALA A 130 -1.04 -19.36 -13.10
CA ALA A 130 -1.85 -20.58 -13.22
C ALA A 130 -3.32 -20.33 -13.59
N LEU A 131 -3.76 -19.07 -13.74
CA LEU A 131 -5.17 -18.76 -13.98
C LEU A 131 -5.50 -18.73 -15.48
N PRO A 132 -6.49 -19.51 -15.96
CA PRO A 132 -6.89 -19.53 -17.38
C PRO A 132 -7.41 -18.19 -17.92
N THR A 133 -7.91 -17.33 -17.03
CA THR A 133 -8.49 -16.03 -17.38
C THR A 133 -7.46 -14.93 -17.61
N PHE A 134 -6.19 -15.19 -17.30
CA PHE A 134 -5.09 -14.25 -17.56
C PHE A 134 -4.47 -14.59 -18.92
N GLN A 135 -4.63 -13.71 -19.91
CA GLN A 135 -4.08 -13.96 -21.25
C GLN A 135 -2.55 -14.07 -21.20
N GLU A 136 -2.00 -15.15 -21.76
CA GLU A 136 -0.55 -15.44 -21.80
C GLU A 136 0.28 -14.27 -22.36
N VAL A 137 -0.27 -13.47 -23.28
CA VAL A 137 0.40 -12.30 -23.86
C VAL A 137 0.72 -11.25 -22.81
N SER A 138 -0.10 -11.12 -21.77
CA SER A 138 0.15 -10.23 -20.61
C SER A 138 1.21 -10.79 -19.65
N HIS A 139 1.77 -11.98 -19.91
CA HIS A 139 2.88 -12.57 -19.15
C HIS A 139 4.25 -12.38 -19.82
N ALA A 140 4.28 -11.86 -21.06
CA ALA A 140 5.52 -11.61 -21.77
C ALA A 140 6.06 -10.22 -21.39
N SER A 141 7.31 -10.18 -20.92
CA SER A 141 7.97 -8.90 -20.63
C SER A 141 8.04 -8.01 -21.86
N PHE A 142 8.18 -8.63 -23.04
CA PHE A 142 8.13 -7.95 -24.33
C PHE A 142 6.82 -7.18 -24.54
N TRP A 143 5.66 -7.71 -24.12
CA TRP A 143 4.39 -6.98 -24.26
C TRP A 143 4.38 -5.71 -23.41
N TYR A 144 4.82 -5.81 -22.15
CA TYR A 144 4.93 -4.63 -21.30
C TYR A 144 5.95 -3.66 -21.87
N SER A 145 7.12 -4.14 -22.30
CA SER A 145 8.17 -3.29 -22.85
C SER A 145 7.75 -2.61 -24.15
N GLU A 146 6.92 -3.22 -24.99
CA GLU A 146 6.28 -2.58 -26.16
C GLU A 146 5.32 -1.49 -25.74
N LYS A 147 4.43 -1.77 -24.79
CA LYS A 147 3.44 -0.78 -24.33
C LYS A 147 4.10 0.39 -23.60
N ILE A 148 5.10 0.14 -22.76
CA ILE A 148 5.84 1.19 -22.07
C ILE A 148 6.89 1.85 -22.94
N GLY A 149 7.36 1.21 -24.01
CA GLY A 149 8.22 1.85 -25.00
C GLY A 149 7.55 3.10 -25.58
N ASN A 150 6.23 3.08 -25.73
CA ASN A 150 5.48 4.28 -26.13
C ASN A 150 5.49 5.42 -25.09
N PHE A 151 6.07 5.22 -23.91
CA PHE A 151 6.21 6.22 -22.84
C PHE A 151 7.63 6.83 -22.78
N HIS A 152 8.54 6.44 -23.69
CA HIS A 152 9.92 6.97 -23.77
C HIS A 152 9.98 8.49 -23.94
N ASP A 153 8.92 9.10 -24.47
CA ASP A 153 8.75 10.54 -24.66
C ASP A 153 8.80 11.36 -23.35
N THR A 154 8.67 10.72 -22.18
CA THR A 154 8.60 11.42 -20.90
C THR A 154 9.82 11.23 -20.01
N THR A 155 10.39 10.02 -19.94
CA THR A 155 11.53 9.70 -19.07
C THR A 155 12.04 8.29 -19.37
N LYS A 156 13.34 8.06 -19.12
CA LYS A 156 13.98 6.75 -19.20
C LYS A 156 13.77 5.89 -17.95
N TYR A 157 13.36 6.48 -16.82
CA TYR A 157 13.21 5.77 -15.55
C TYR A 157 11.82 5.13 -15.44
N VAL A 158 11.79 3.83 -15.14
CA VAL A 158 10.56 3.06 -14.92
C VAL A 158 10.60 2.40 -13.56
N TYR A 159 9.73 2.84 -12.65
CA TYR A 159 9.51 2.13 -11.40
C TYR A 159 8.65 0.89 -11.63
N VAL A 160 9.09 -0.25 -11.12
CA VAL A 160 8.46 -1.55 -11.30
C VAL A 160 7.95 -2.05 -9.96
N SER A 161 6.63 -2.04 -9.79
CA SER A 161 5.96 -2.77 -8.70
C SER A 161 5.58 -4.15 -9.18
N THR A 162 6.09 -5.20 -8.54
CA THR A 162 5.90 -6.57 -9.02
C THR A 162 5.97 -7.61 -7.91
N ASP A 163 5.29 -8.73 -8.11
CA ASP A 163 5.47 -9.96 -7.34
C ASP A 163 6.49 -10.93 -7.98
N GLU A 164 6.96 -10.62 -9.19
CA GLU A 164 8.02 -11.34 -9.90
C GLU A 164 9.34 -11.25 -9.12
N GLN A 165 9.95 -12.41 -8.87
CA GLN A 165 11.23 -12.49 -8.15
C GLN A 165 12.42 -12.51 -9.12
N ASP A 166 12.22 -12.98 -10.36
CA ASP A 166 13.28 -13.00 -11.36
C ASP A 166 13.39 -11.64 -12.07
N ARG A 167 14.39 -10.84 -11.68
CA ARG A 167 14.68 -9.55 -12.31
C ARG A 167 15.04 -9.68 -13.79
N ASN A 168 15.59 -10.82 -14.23
CA ASN A 168 15.95 -11.03 -15.64
C ASN A 168 14.71 -11.03 -16.54
N TRP A 169 13.52 -11.29 -16.00
CA TRP A 169 12.29 -11.14 -16.76
C TRP A 169 12.13 -9.73 -17.32
N PHE A 170 12.63 -8.70 -16.63
CA PHE A 170 12.55 -7.30 -17.04
C PHE A 170 13.67 -6.85 -17.98
N LYS A 171 14.57 -7.75 -18.42
CA LYS A 171 15.70 -7.40 -19.29
C LYS A 171 15.26 -6.74 -20.61
N SER A 172 14.11 -7.14 -21.16
CA SER A 172 13.57 -6.55 -22.39
C SER A 172 13.19 -5.06 -22.28
N PHE A 173 13.14 -4.50 -21.07
CA PHE A 173 13.00 -3.06 -20.85
C PHE A 173 14.34 -2.34 -21.03
N GLU A 174 15.42 -2.93 -20.52
CA GLU A 174 16.79 -2.41 -20.67
C GLU A 174 17.23 -2.44 -22.13
N GLU A 175 16.86 -3.49 -22.87
CA GLU A 175 17.09 -3.60 -24.32
C GLU A 175 16.43 -2.47 -25.13
N LYS A 176 15.43 -1.79 -24.55
CA LYS A 176 14.77 -0.60 -25.12
C LYS A 176 15.33 0.71 -24.60
N GLY A 177 16.37 0.68 -23.77
CA GLY A 177 16.97 1.86 -23.15
C GLY A 177 16.20 2.39 -21.95
N LEU A 178 15.29 1.60 -21.37
CA LEU A 178 14.64 1.94 -20.09
C LEU A 178 15.53 1.53 -18.92
N LYS A 179 15.55 2.35 -17.87
CA LYS A 179 16.17 2.03 -16.58
C LYS A 179 15.08 1.58 -15.62
N THR A 180 15.05 0.29 -15.31
CA THR A 180 14.09 -0.27 -14.35
C THR A 180 14.58 -0.07 -12.93
N LEU A 181 13.66 0.29 -12.03
CA LEU A 181 13.91 0.49 -10.60
C LEU A 181 12.85 -0.27 -9.81
N PHE A 182 13.27 -1.00 -8.80
CA PHE A 182 12.42 -1.77 -7.89
C PHE A 182 12.52 -1.22 -6.47
N TRP A 183 11.71 -1.72 -5.55
CA TRP A 183 11.73 -1.26 -4.17
C TRP A 183 13.10 -1.39 -3.48
N GLN A 184 13.93 -2.37 -3.87
CA GLN A 184 15.29 -2.52 -3.33
C GLN A 184 16.26 -1.43 -3.84
N ASP A 185 15.93 -0.78 -4.95
CA ASP A 185 16.76 0.25 -5.58
C ASP A 185 16.35 1.66 -5.10
N LEU A 186 15.29 1.75 -4.28
CA LEU A 186 14.89 2.98 -3.60
C LEU A 186 15.87 3.31 -2.46
N ASP A 187 15.76 4.52 -1.91
CA ASP A 187 16.52 4.96 -0.74
C ASP A 187 16.24 4.06 0.48
N GLN A 188 17.17 3.16 0.76
CA GLN A 188 17.06 2.18 1.85
C GLN A 188 17.28 2.80 3.22
N ASP A 189 17.97 3.95 3.31
CA ASP A 189 18.16 4.69 4.56
C ASP A 189 16.85 5.34 5.03
N ILE A 190 15.91 5.56 4.12
CA ILE A 190 14.53 6.00 4.43
C ILE A 190 13.59 4.80 4.58
N LEU A 191 13.60 3.87 3.61
CA LEU A 191 12.60 2.80 3.54
C LEU A 191 12.77 1.77 4.68
N THR A 192 14.00 1.33 4.96
CA THR A 192 14.24 0.26 5.93
C THR A 192 13.85 0.69 7.36
N PRO A 193 14.27 1.86 7.86
CA PRO A 193 13.84 2.33 9.19
C PRO A 193 12.33 2.59 9.27
N PHE A 194 11.69 3.01 8.17
CA PHE A 194 10.24 3.18 8.17
C PHE A 194 9.50 1.84 8.34
N LEU A 195 9.95 0.80 7.62
CA LEU A 195 9.35 -0.53 7.64
C LEU A 195 9.62 -1.28 8.95
N SER A 196 10.75 -1.06 9.61
CA SER A 196 11.09 -1.73 10.88
C SER A 196 10.15 -1.38 12.04
N ARG A 197 9.38 -0.30 11.91
CA ARG A 197 8.32 0.10 12.86
C ARG A 197 7.10 -0.82 12.82
N TYR A 198 6.99 -1.68 11.81
CA TYR A 198 5.90 -2.61 11.65
C TYR A 198 6.33 -4.04 11.99
N PRO A 199 5.42 -4.86 12.57
CA PRO A 199 5.70 -6.28 12.77
C PRO A 199 6.10 -6.96 11.46
N GLY A 200 7.01 -7.93 11.51
CA GLY A 200 7.55 -8.59 10.31
C GLY A 200 6.49 -9.18 9.37
N ARG A 201 5.33 -9.58 9.90
CA ARG A 201 4.18 -10.09 9.13
C ARG A 201 3.40 -9.02 8.35
N MET A 202 3.65 -7.74 8.64
CA MET A 202 3.01 -6.56 8.03
C MET A 202 3.93 -5.86 7.02
N ILE A 203 5.24 -6.08 7.09
CA ILE A 203 6.23 -5.36 6.27
C ILE A 203 5.88 -5.40 4.78
N ARG A 204 5.52 -6.58 4.25
CA ARG A 204 5.16 -6.72 2.82
C ARG A 204 3.86 -6.00 2.46
N ASP A 205 2.90 -5.95 3.37
CA ASP A 205 1.64 -5.24 3.14
C ASP A 205 1.90 -3.73 3.10
N VAL A 206 2.68 -3.21 4.06
CA VAL A 206 3.05 -1.78 4.14
C VAL A 206 3.91 -1.39 2.94
N LEU A 207 4.88 -2.23 2.55
CA LEU A 207 5.66 -2.03 1.34
C LEU A 207 4.74 -1.92 0.12
N GLY A 208 3.77 -2.84 -0.04
CA GLY A 208 2.79 -2.78 -1.11
C GLY A 208 2.02 -1.44 -1.14
N MET A 209 1.63 -0.91 0.02
CA MET A 209 0.98 0.41 0.10
C MET A 209 1.90 1.56 -0.38
N ILE A 210 3.18 1.52 0.00
CA ILE A 210 4.19 2.48 -0.46
C ILE A 210 4.36 2.38 -1.98
N GLU A 211 4.50 1.17 -2.52
CA GLU A 211 4.63 0.96 -3.96
C GLU A 211 3.40 1.45 -4.74
N GLN A 212 2.19 1.25 -4.22
CA GLN A 212 0.96 1.77 -4.84
C GLN A 212 0.98 3.30 -4.94
N LEU A 213 1.49 3.98 -3.92
CA LEU A 213 1.65 5.44 -3.93
C LEU A 213 2.77 5.89 -4.87
N ILE A 214 3.92 5.21 -4.90
CA ILE A 214 4.98 5.48 -5.88
C ILE A 214 4.44 5.35 -7.31
N CYS A 215 3.69 4.29 -7.63
CA CYS A 215 3.03 4.17 -8.93
C CYS A 215 1.96 5.25 -9.18
N THR A 216 1.35 5.78 -8.11
CA THR A 216 0.37 6.87 -8.22
C THR A 216 1.04 8.19 -8.62
N TYR A 217 2.26 8.46 -8.12
CA TYR A 217 2.96 9.71 -8.38
C TYR A 217 3.67 9.78 -9.74
N SER A 218 3.84 8.64 -10.43
CA SER A 218 4.46 8.57 -11.75
C SER A 218 3.73 9.41 -12.81
N ILE A 219 4.43 9.76 -13.88
CA ILE A 219 3.89 10.51 -15.02
C ILE A 219 2.86 9.64 -15.75
N LYS A 220 3.33 8.57 -16.39
CA LYS A 220 2.49 7.53 -16.98
C LYS A 220 2.51 6.28 -16.10
N PHE A 221 1.41 5.53 -16.11
CA PHE A 221 1.25 4.28 -15.36
C PHE A 221 0.61 3.22 -16.23
N LEU A 222 1.20 2.02 -16.26
CA LEU A 222 0.65 0.83 -16.90
C LEU A 222 0.50 -0.29 -15.88
N GLY A 223 -0.72 -0.75 -15.63
CA GLY A 223 -0.98 -1.82 -14.67
C GLY A 223 -1.44 -3.13 -15.32
N SER A 224 -1.32 -4.22 -14.58
CA SER A 224 -1.90 -5.51 -14.95
C SER A 224 -3.43 -5.51 -14.88
N GLY A 225 -4.07 -6.03 -15.94
CA GLY A 225 -5.52 -6.25 -15.95
C GLY A 225 -5.98 -7.15 -14.81
N TYR A 226 -7.22 -6.96 -14.34
CA TYR A 226 -7.85 -7.73 -13.26
C TYR A 226 -7.12 -7.72 -11.90
N SER A 227 -6.07 -6.93 -11.74
CA SER A 227 -5.41 -6.75 -10.45
C SER A 227 -6.15 -5.71 -9.60
N THR A 228 -6.56 -6.11 -8.39
CA THR A 228 -7.08 -5.19 -7.37
C THR A 228 -6.01 -4.18 -6.93
N PHE A 229 -4.73 -4.59 -6.92
CA PHE A 229 -3.60 -3.71 -6.65
C PHE A 229 -3.49 -2.57 -7.68
N THR A 230 -3.55 -2.92 -8.98
CA THR A 230 -3.63 -1.94 -10.08
C THR A 230 -4.86 -1.05 -9.95
N THR A 231 -6.03 -1.63 -9.66
CA THR A 231 -7.28 -0.88 -9.52
C THR A 231 -7.17 0.18 -8.43
N TYR A 232 -6.52 -0.14 -7.32
CA TYR A 232 -6.28 0.82 -6.24
C TYR A 232 -5.32 1.95 -6.67
N ILE A 233 -4.26 1.65 -7.43
CA ILE A 233 -3.37 2.69 -7.99
C ILE A 233 -4.16 3.64 -8.90
N LEU A 234 -4.98 3.10 -9.83
CA LEU A 234 -5.79 3.90 -10.73
C LEU A 234 -6.79 4.79 -9.97
N ARG A 235 -7.42 4.24 -8.92
CA ARG A 235 -8.26 5.00 -8.00
C ARG A 235 -7.46 6.17 -7.39
N MET A 236 -6.29 5.90 -6.81
CA MET A 236 -5.47 6.93 -6.16
C MET A 236 -5.02 8.02 -7.14
N ARG A 237 -4.72 7.65 -8.39
CA ARG A 237 -4.41 8.61 -9.48
C ARG A 237 -5.59 9.53 -9.81
N GLN A 238 -6.82 9.01 -9.78
CA GLN A 238 -8.04 9.83 -9.96
C GLN A 238 -8.21 10.89 -8.86
N TYR A 239 -7.74 10.61 -7.65
CA TYR A 239 -7.85 11.50 -6.48
C TYR A 239 -6.51 12.14 -6.09
N ARG A 240 -5.56 12.28 -7.02
CA ARG A 240 -4.20 12.79 -6.75
C ARG A 240 -4.19 14.16 -6.08
N ASN A 241 -5.13 15.03 -6.43
CA ASN A 241 -5.31 16.35 -5.81
C ASN A 241 -5.62 16.26 -4.30
N ILE A 242 -6.37 15.24 -3.87
CA ILE A 242 -6.70 15.01 -2.47
C ILE A 242 -5.51 14.42 -1.73
N LEU A 243 -4.71 13.57 -2.39
CA LEU A 243 -3.48 13.01 -1.82
C LEU A 243 -2.47 14.11 -1.46
N ALA A 244 -2.37 15.15 -2.29
CA ALA A 244 -1.45 16.26 -2.08
C ALA A 244 -1.92 17.22 -0.96
N ALA A 245 -3.23 17.38 -0.76
CA ALA A 245 -3.79 18.34 0.20
C ALA A 245 -3.68 17.91 1.67
N ASP A 246 -3.60 16.61 1.93
CA ASP A 246 -3.66 16.00 3.27
C ASP A 246 -2.27 15.84 3.95
N THR A 247 -1.20 16.42 3.39
CA THR A 247 0.14 16.38 4.01
C THR A 247 0.34 17.47 5.08
N SER A 248 -0.61 18.40 5.20
CA SER A 248 -0.62 19.55 6.12
C SER A 248 -1.05 19.21 7.56
N VAL A 249 -1.43 17.97 7.84
CA VAL A 249 -1.76 17.53 9.21
C VAL A 249 -0.48 17.53 10.07
N PRO A 250 -0.51 18.07 11.30
CA PRO A 250 0.66 18.18 12.17
C PRO A 250 1.39 16.86 12.25
N GLU A 251 2.73 16.91 12.26
CA GLU A 251 3.58 15.75 12.52
C GLU A 251 2.96 14.92 13.64
N GLU A 252 2.51 13.70 13.29
CA GLU A 252 2.46 12.63 14.28
C GLU A 252 3.79 12.72 15.00
N LYS A 253 3.77 13.06 16.30
CA LYS A 253 4.98 13.08 17.13
C LYS A 253 5.78 11.86 16.71
N ALA A 254 6.91 12.11 16.05
CA ALA A 254 7.82 11.05 15.72
C ALA A 254 8.03 10.31 17.04
N LEU A 255 7.63 9.03 17.09
CA LEU A 255 7.99 8.19 18.22
C LEU A 255 9.49 8.37 18.39
N PRO A 256 9.97 8.67 19.61
CA PRO A 256 11.31 9.16 19.82
C PRO A 256 12.28 8.29 19.06
N TYR A 257 13.01 8.93 18.15
CA TYR A 257 14.11 8.36 17.39
C TYR A 257 15.05 7.73 18.42
N TYR A 258 14.92 6.43 18.66
CA TYR A 258 15.86 5.70 19.50
C TYR A 258 17.16 5.70 18.71
N ALA A 259 18.04 6.61 19.13
CA ALA A 259 19.39 6.69 18.66
C ALA A 259 20.04 5.31 18.69
N ARG A 260 20.71 4.98 17.59
CA ARG A 260 21.62 3.86 17.37
C ARG A 260 22.06 3.16 18.66
N THR A 261 21.74 1.88 18.79
CA THR A 261 22.71 0.93 19.33
C THR A 261 23.37 0.24 18.15
N THR A 262 24.65 0.51 17.97
CA THR A 262 25.54 -0.24 17.09
C THR A 262 25.68 -1.66 17.63
N GLN A 263 24.74 -2.53 17.31
CA GLN A 263 24.93 -3.97 17.39
C GLN A 263 24.42 -4.55 16.07
N SER A 264 25.28 -5.32 15.41
CA SER A 264 24.97 -6.05 14.18
C SER A 264 23.91 -7.11 14.47
N THR A 265 22.64 -6.69 14.52
CA THR A 265 21.51 -7.60 14.66
C THR A 265 21.08 -8.05 13.28
N CYS A 266 21.01 -9.37 13.13
CA CYS A 266 20.56 -10.10 11.94
C CYS A 266 19.37 -9.41 11.25
N ASN A 267 19.50 -9.17 9.93
CA ASN A 267 18.45 -8.59 9.12
C ASN A 267 17.36 -9.66 8.89
N ALA A 268 16.23 -9.54 9.59
CA ALA A 268 15.10 -10.45 9.47
C ALA A 268 14.50 -10.55 8.04
N LEU A 269 14.90 -9.67 7.11
CA LEU A 269 14.53 -9.73 5.70
C LEU A 269 15.38 -10.72 4.87
N GLN A 270 16.45 -11.27 5.44
CA GLN A 270 17.39 -12.20 4.77
C GLN A 270 17.44 -13.60 5.40
N SER A 271 16.36 -14.05 6.06
CA SER A 271 16.32 -15.31 6.84
C SER A 271 16.52 -16.62 6.04
N ARG A 272 16.97 -16.57 4.78
CA ARG A 272 17.18 -17.73 3.90
C ARG A 272 18.61 -17.89 3.39
N THR A 273 19.55 -17.03 3.79
CA THR A 273 20.91 -17.03 3.23
C THR A 273 22.03 -17.26 4.25
N HIS A 274 21.74 -17.80 5.44
CA HIS A 274 22.79 -18.05 6.45
C HIS A 274 22.58 -19.41 7.13
N ASP A 275 23.64 -20.23 7.19
CA ASP A 275 23.65 -21.59 7.75
C ASP A 275 23.79 -21.64 9.28
N LYS A 276 23.63 -20.51 9.99
CA LYS A 276 23.71 -20.45 11.47
C LYS A 276 22.42 -19.91 12.06
N PRO A 277 21.92 -20.51 13.17
CA PRO A 277 20.74 -20.01 13.87
C PRO A 277 21.03 -18.62 14.47
N CYS A 278 20.03 -17.74 14.38
CA CYS A 278 20.04 -16.40 14.95
C CYS A 278 19.92 -16.43 16.47
#